data_AF-A0A7J9WGE2-F1
#
_entry.id   AF-A0A7J9WGE2-F1
#
_cell.length_a   1.000
_cell.length_b   1.000
_cell.length_c   1.000
_cell.angle_alpha   90.00
_cell.angle_beta   90.00
_cell.angle_gamma   90.00
#
_symmetry.space_group_name_H-M   'P 1'
#
loop_
_entity.id
_entity.type
_entity.pdbx_description
1 polymer ?
#
loop_
_entity_poly.entity_id
_entity_poly.type
_entity_poly.pdbx_seq_one_letter_code
_entity_poly.pdbx_strand_id
1 'polypeptide(L)'
;MAGRVIWQLVAWPLAALLLVRVASRRPRPALLPVIAVAALLVSHALSLLLAPAQGSTWFTVLTAPWFITFAVLCSTYPDGRFVPTWFVWPTAAYTIVTLLDVALGGALREQNWWGPFAMSQLLMLGGQVYRYRLRATTSQRESVRWAVLGILVEVELFLSVMLVEGGTVGEGTAATRLLADLAALPIPVAFAIGLLWPRLVSVDATLRAVLGVTIAGALLAAVYATATTAAAASGVGAVATGWWGAAVVAVLAAPAAHVAARAATWVVYRGRSDP
;
A
#
# COMPACT_ATOMS: atom_id res chain seq x y z
N MET A 1 -11.06 -17.90 -9.13
CA MET A 1 -12.16 -17.26 -9.88
C MET A 1 -12.82 -16.12 -9.09
N ALA A 2 -13.21 -16.30 -7.83
CA ALA A 2 -13.87 -15.27 -7.03
C ALA A 2 -13.12 -13.92 -6.98
N GLY A 3 -11.81 -13.91 -6.73
CA GLY A 3 -11.00 -12.68 -6.65
C GLY A 3 -11.02 -11.87 -7.94
N ARG A 4 -10.95 -12.56 -9.10
CA ARG A 4 -11.07 -11.92 -10.41
C ARG A 4 -12.41 -11.21 -10.56
N VAL A 5 -13.50 -11.87 -10.20
CA VAL A 5 -14.86 -11.30 -10.29
C VAL A 5 -14.99 -10.07 -9.39
N ILE A 6 -14.52 -10.16 -8.14
CA ILE A 6 -14.53 -9.01 -7.20
C ILE A 6 -13.76 -7.83 -7.79
N TRP A 7 -12.56 -8.07 -8.34
CA TRP A 7 -11.79 -7.03 -9.01
C TRP A 7 -12.54 -6.38 -10.17
N GLN A 8 -13.20 -7.16 -11.03
CA GLN A 8 -13.98 -6.57 -12.13
C GLN A 8 -15.14 -5.72 -11.60
N LEU A 9 -15.85 -6.21 -10.58
CA LEU A 9 -16.99 -5.51 -9.98
C LEU A 9 -16.58 -4.21 -9.26
N VAL A 10 -15.35 -4.11 -8.77
CA VAL A 10 -14.84 -2.91 -8.10
C VAL A 10 -14.17 -1.96 -9.08
N ALA A 11 -13.29 -2.47 -9.95
CA ALA A 11 -12.43 -1.64 -10.78
C ALA A 11 -13.17 -0.90 -11.89
N TRP A 12 -14.07 -1.58 -12.61
CA TRP A 12 -14.77 -0.95 -13.73
C TRP A 12 -15.69 0.19 -13.28
N PRO A 13 -16.54 0.04 -12.24
CA PRO A 13 -17.37 1.14 -11.78
C PRO A 13 -16.56 2.32 -11.25
N LEU A 14 -15.48 2.08 -10.48
CA LEU A 14 -14.63 3.16 -9.98
C LEU A 14 -13.92 3.90 -11.12
N ALA A 15 -13.37 3.18 -12.11
CA ALA A 15 -12.77 3.79 -13.29
C ALA A 15 -13.80 4.62 -14.08
N ALA A 16 -15.01 4.09 -14.30
CA ALA A 16 -16.08 4.81 -14.98
C ALA A 16 -16.48 6.09 -14.23
N LEU A 17 -16.65 6.02 -12.90
CA LEU A 17 -16.99 7.18 -12.08
C LEU A 17 -15.90 8.24 -12.09
N LEU A 18 -14.62 7.85 -12.10
CA LEU A 18 -13.49 8.76 -12.27
C LEU A 18 -13.52 9.49 -13.62
N LEU A 19 -13.83 8.78 -14.71
CA LEU A 19 -13.96 9.37 -16.05
C LEU A 19 -15.17 10.32 -16.15
N VAL A 20 -16.33 9.91 -15.62
CA VAL A 20 -17.52 10.76 -15.52
C VAL A 20 -17.22 12.02 -14.71
N ARG A 21 -16.49 11.89 -13.60
CA ARG A 21 -16.08 13.03 -12.76
C ARG A 21 -15.24 14.03 -13.56
N VAL A 22 -14.29 13.56 -14.36
CA VAL A 22 -13.49 14.41 -15.26
C VAL A 22 -14.37 15.10 -16.31
N ALA A 23 -15.33 14.38 -16.88
CA ALA A 23 -16.25 14.92 -17.88
C ALA A 23 -17.21 15.99 -17.31
N SER A 24 -17.59 15.90 -16.03
CA SER A 24 -18.65 16.71 -15.40
C SER A 24 -18.35 18.22 -15.15
N ARG A 25 -17.31 18.77 -15.78
CA ARG A 25 -16.94 20.20 -15.91
C ARG A 25 -16.82 21.12 -14.67
N ARG A 26 -17.21 20.82 -13.42
CA ARG A 26 -16.88 21.71 -12.26
C ARG A 26 -16.81 21.02 -10.87
N PRO A 27 -15.83 21.39 -10.03
CA PRO A 27 -14.48 21.87 -10.36
C PRO A 27 -13.66 20.74 -11.00
N ARG A 28 -12.80 21.04 -11.99
CA ARG A 28 -12.01 20.02 -12.69
C ARG A 28 -11.04 19.35 -11.69
N PRO A 29 -11.15 18.03 -11.46
CA PRO A 29 -10.16 17.31 -10.68
C PRO A 29 -8.81 17.37 -11.41
N ALA A 30 -7.72 17.19 -10.68
CA ALA A 30 -6.41 17.06 -11.30
C ALA A 30 -6.40 15.85 -12.24
N LEU A 31 -6.16 16.08 -13.53
CA LEU A 31 -6.25 15.02 -14.55
C LEU A 31 -5.23 13.90 -14.31
N LEU A 32 -4.01 14.26 -13.90
CA LEU A 32 -2.92 13.30 -13.75
C LEU A 32 -3.21 12.21 -12.70
N PRO A 33 -3.61 12.52 -11.45
CA PRO A 33 -4.03 11.51 -10.48
C PRO A 33 -5.23 10.69 -10.96
N VAL A 34 -6.21 11.31 -11.61
CA VAL A 34 -7.38 10.58 -12.11
C VAL A 34 -6.99 9.55 -13.17
N ILE A 35 -6.18 9.96 -14.15
CA ILE A 35 -5.67 9.06 -15.19
C ILE A 35 -4.82 7.95 -14.56
N ALA A 36 -3.96 8.29 -13.60
CA ALA A 36 -3.12 7.30 -12.93
C ALA A 36 -3.94 6.25 -12.15
N VAL A 37 -4.97 6.67 -11.40
CA VAL A 37 -5.87 5.73 -10.69
C VAL A 37 -6.69 4.89 -11.66
N ALA A 38 -7.24 5.50 -12.72
CA ALA A 38 -8.00 4.77 -13.73
C ALA A 38 -7.12 3.74 -14.45
N ALA A 39 -5.89 4.12 -14.82
CA ALA A 39 -4.91 3.22 -15.42
C ALA A 39 -4.52 2.09 -14.45
N LEU A 40 -4.29 2.38 -13.18
CA LEU A 40 -4.00 1.39 -12.14
C LEU A 40 -5.14 0.36 -12.01
N LEU A 41 -6.40 0.82 -11.89
CA LEU A 41 -7.59 -0.03 -11.81
C LEU A 41 -7.78 -0.90 -13.06
N VAL A 42 -7.75 -0.28 -14.25
CA VAL A 42 -7.98 -0.96 -15.53
C VAL A 42 -6.85 -1.95 -15.82
N SER A 43 -5.60 -1.57 -15.59
CA SER A 43 -4.45 -2.43 -15.85
C SER A 43 -4.50 -3.69 -15.00
N HIS A 44 -4.82 -3.56 -13.71
CA HIS A 44 -4.93 -4.72 -12.82
C HIS A 44 -6.15 -5.59 -13.15
N ALA A 45 -7.30 -4.97 -13.48
CA ALA A 45 -8.47 -5.72 -13.93
C ALA A 45 -8.18 -6.52 -15.21
N LEU A 46 -7.46 -5.93 -16.17
CA LEU A 46 -7.05 -6.59 -17.41
C LEU A 46 -6.00 -7.67 -17.17
N SER A 47 -5.04 -7.47 -16.26
CA SER A 47 -4.04 -8.50 -15.95
C SER A 47 -4.70 -9.77 -15.43
N LEU A 48 -5.76 -9.66 -14.63
CA LEU A 48 -6.50 -10.82 -14.11
C LEU A 48 -7.33 -11.55 -15.17
N LEU A 49 -7.74 -10.87 -16.24
CA LEU A 49 -8.54 -11.45 -17.33
C LEU A 49 -7.68 -12.06 -18.44
N LEU A 50 -6.63 -11.34 -18.83
CA LEU A 50 -5.90 -11.60 -20.08
C LEU A 50 -4.56 -12.29 -19.87
N ALA A 51 -3.97 -12.26 -18.67
CA ALA A 51 -2.67 -12.87 -18.46
C ALA A 51 -2.80 -14.41 -18.37
N PRO A 52 -2.23 -15.18 -19.32
CA PRO A 52 -2.40 -16.63 -19.38
C PRO A 52 -1.67 -17.34 -18.22
N ALA A 53 -0.55 -16.78 -17.74
CA ALA A 53 0.21 -17.26 -16.60
C ALA A 53 1.09 -16.13 -16.02
N GLN A 54 1.44 -16.25 -14.72
CA GLN A 54 2.50 -15.46 -14.10
C GLN A 54 3.83 -15.73 -14.84
N GLY A 55 4.61 -14.68 -15.11
CA GLY A 55 5.87 -14.77 -15.87
C GLY A 55 5.73 -14.62 -17.39
N SER A 56 4.52 -14.57 -17.94
CA SER A 56 4.32 -14.25 -19.36
C SER A 56 4.64 -12.78 -19.67
N THR A 57 5.12 -12.47 -20.88
CA THR A 57 5.35 -11.08 -21.32
C THR A 57 4.10 -10.22 -21.19
N TRP A 58 2.91 -10.79 -21.45
CA TRP A 58 1.64 -10.11 -21.24
C TRP A 58 1.39 -9.74 -19.78
N PHE A 59 1.73 -10.62 -18.84
CA PHE A 59 1.65 -10.29 -17.43
C PHE A 59 2.58 -9.12 -17.08
N THR A 60 3.81 -9.11 -17.59
CA THR A 60 4.76 -8.00 -17.39
C THR A 60 4.22 -6.67 -17.94
N VAL A 61 3.68 -6.68 -19.15
CA VAL A 61 3.07 -5.49 -19.79
C VAL A 61 1.86 -5.00 -19.00
N LEU A 62 0.97 -5.90 -18.57
CA LEU A 62 -0.27 -5.55 -17.87
C LEU A 62 -0.05 -5.19 -16.39
N THR A 63 1.11 -5.51 -15.81
CA THR A 63 1.45 -5.12 -14.43
C THR A 63 2.34 -3.88 -14.37
N ALA A 64 3.05 -3.54 -15.44
CA ALA A 64 3.91 -2.36 -15.46
C ALA A 64 3.19 -1.03 -15.14
N PRO A 65 1.94 -0.79 -15.59
CA PRO A 65 1.21 0.41 -15.18
C PRO A 65 1.03 0.51 -13.68
N TRP A 66 0.95 -0.60 -12.93
CA TRP A 66 0.90 -0.56 -11.46
C TRP A 66 2.11 0.17 -10.88
N PHE A 67 3.31 -0.27 -11.23
CA PHE A 67 4.57 0.31 -10.77
C PHE A 67 4.72 1.77 -11.18
N ILE A 68 4.36 2.10 -12.42
CA ILE A 68 4.47 3.47 -12.95
C ILE A 68 3.46 4.39 -12.28
N THR A 69 2.19 4.02 -12.28
CA THR A 69 1.10 4.86 -11.76
C THR A 69 1.19 5.02 -10.25
N PHE A 70 1.62 3.99 -9.50
CA PHE A 70 1.86 4.12 -8.07
C PHE A 70 2.94 5.16 -7.76
N ALA A 71 4.07 5.14 -8.47
CA ALA A 71 5.13 6.15 -8.33
C ALA A 71 4.61 7.56 -8.68
N VAL A 72 3.83 7.69 -9.76
CA VAL A 72 3.20 8.96 -10.15
C VAL A 72 2.22 9.44 -9.08
N LEU A 73 1.39 8.55 -8.53
CA LEU A 73 0.42 8.89 -7.48
C LEU A 73 1.14 9.32 -6.20
N CYS A 74 2.14 8.59 -5.76
CA CYS A 74 2.96 8.95 -4.61
C CYS A 74 3.62 10.34 -4.78
N SER A 75 3.92 10.74 -6.01
CA SER A 75 4.56 12.04 -6.27
C SER A 75 3.59 13.18 -6.51
N THR A 76 2.38 12.91 -7.00
CA THR A 76 1.46 13.95 -7.53
C THR A 76 0.10 14.01 -6.87
N TYR A 77 -0.30 13.00 -6.09
CA TYR A 77 -1.61 12.97 -5.46
C TYR A 77 -1.74 14.00 -4.32
N PRO A 78 -2.90 14.69 -4.15
CA PRO A 78 -4.14 14.57 -4.93
C PRO A 78 -4.29 15.62 -6.05
N ASP A 79 -3.40 16.60 -6.13
CA ASP A 79 -3.57 17.81 -6.95
C ASP A 79 -2.85 17.77 -8.31
N GLY A 80 -2.15 16.67 -8.60
CA GLY A 80 -1.43 16.43 -9.85
C GLY A 80 -0.11 17.17 -9.97
N ARG A 81 0.36 17.84 -8.91
CA ARG A 81 1.62 18.60 -8.93
C ARG A 81 2.70 17.79 -8.25
N PHE A 82 3.91 17.75 -8.77
CA PHE A 82 5.05 17.14 -8.07
C PHE A 82 5.43 17.99 -6.84
N VAL A 83 5.36 17.41 -5.65
CA VAL A 83 5.75 18.07 -4.39
C VAL A 83 6.50 17.06 -3.50
N PRO A 84 7.76 17.35 -3.14
CA PRO A 84 8.63 18.40 -3.69
C PRO A 84 8.77 18.33 -5.22
N THR A 85 9.07 19.46 -5.89
CA THR A 85 9.17 19.49 -7.37
C THR A 85 10.27 18.57 -7.91
N TRP A 86 11.33 18.34 -7.14
CA TRP A 86 12.40 17.42 -7.52
C TRP A 86 11.96 15.95 -7.60
N PHE A 87 10.79 15.57 -7.07
CA PHE A 87 10.24 14.20 -7.19
C PHE A 87 9.95 13.80 -8.64
N VAL A 88 9.94 14.76 -9.57
CA VAL A 88 9.86 14.45 -11.01
C VAL A 88 11.00 13.52 -11.44
N TRP A 89 12.22 13.73 -10.94
CA TRP A 89 13.40 12.95 -11.32
C TRP A 89 13.34 11.49 -10.86
N PRO A 90 13.12 11.16 -9.57
CA PRO A 90 12.99 9.76 -9.17
C PRO A 90 11.76 9.09 -9.80
N THR A 91 10.66 9.81 -10.05
CA THR A 91 9.49 9.26 -10.75
C THR A 91 9.79 8.93 -12.20
N ALA A 92 10.48 9.84 -12.91
CA ALA A 92 10.90 9.61 -14.27
C ALA A 92 11.90 8.45 -14.36
N ALA A 93 12.91 8.41 -13.49
CA ALA A 93 13.89 7.32 -13.43
C ALA A 93 13.22 5.97 -13.18
N TYR A 94 12.32 5.89 -12.20
CA TYR A 94 11.57 4.67 -11.89
C TYR A 94 10.70 4.21 -13.06
N THR A 95 10.04 5.16 -13.73
CA THR A 95 9.22 4.90 -14.92
C THR A 95 10.09 4.37 -16.06
N ILE A 96 11.24 4.98 -16.33
CA ILE A 96 12.16 4.55 -17.39
C ILE A 96 12.65 3.12 -17.13
N VAL A 97 13.11 2.82 -15.91
CA VAL A 97 13.59 1.46 -15.57
C VAL A 97 12.46 0.44 -15.70
N THR A 98 11.24 0.79 -15.29
CA THR A 98 10.07 -0.10 -15.46
C THR A 98 9.74 -0.33 -16.93
N LEU A 99 9.81 0.70 -17.78
CA LEU A 99 9.58 0.56 -19.22
C LEU A 99 10.69 -0.27 -19.89
N LEU A 100 11.95 -0.10 -19.46
CA LEU A 100 13.06 -0.93 -19.94
C LEU A 100 12.87 -2.40 -19.54
N ASP A 101 12.42 -2.68 -18.31
CA ASP A 101 12.09 -4.04 -17.88
C ASP A 101 11.02 -4.68 -18.79
N VAL A 102 9.95 -3.93 -19.11
CA VAL A 102 8.93 -4.38 -20.06
C VAL A 102 9.52 -4.66 -21.44
N ALA A 103 10.34 -3.74 -21.96
CA ALA A 103 10.97 -3.88 -23.27
C ALA A 103 11.93 -5.08 -23.35
N LEU A 104 12.56 -5.43 -22.22
CA LEU A 104 13.44 -6.58 -22.06
C LEU A 104 12.71 -7.86 -21.62
N GLY A 105 11.37 -7.87 -21.66
CA GLY A 105 10.57 -9.05 -21.34
C GLY A 105 10.59 -9.47 -19.86
N GLY A 106 10.97 -8.59 -18.94
CA GLY A 106 11.06 -8.87 -17.50
C GLY A 106 12.45 -9.24 -17.00
N ALA A 107 13.47 -9.22 -17.86
CA ALA A 107 14.84 -9.65 -17.52
C ALA A 107 15.50 -8.82 -16.40
N LEU A 108 15.04 -7.59 -16.14
CA LEU A 108 15.58 -6.79 -15.05
C LEU A 108 15.10 -7.28 -13.69
N ARG A 109 13.93 -7.94 -13.61
CA ARG A 109 13.38 -8.48 -12.36
C ARG A 109 14.18 -9.63 -11.76
N GLU A 110 14.93 -10.33 -12.59
CA GLU A 110 15.78 -11.45 -12.20
C GLU A 110 17.08 -10.98 -11.52
N GLN A 111 17.40 -9.68 -11.61
CA GLN A 111 18.60 -9.12 -11.02
C GLN A 111 18.45 -8.90 -9.52
N ASN A 112 19.52 -9.15 -8.76
CA ASN A 112 19.52 -9.01 -7.29
C ASN A 112 19.18 -7.59 -6.77
N TRP A 113 19.40 -6.56 -7.58
CA TRP A 113 19.09 -5.16 -7.25
C TRP A 113 17.61 -4.80 -7.48
N TRP A 114 16.84 -5.64 -8.18
CA TRP A 114 15.45 -5.33 -8.52
C TRP A 114 14.57 -5.20 -7.28
N GLY A 115 14.72 -6.09 -6.30
CA GLY A 115 13.96 -6.03 -5.04
C GLY A 115 14.13 -4.68 -4.33
N PRO A 116 15.37 -4.26 -4.00
CA PRO A 116 15.65 -2.93 -3.47
C PRO A 116 15.13 -1.78 -4.35
N PHE A 117 15.26 -1.89 -5.68
CA PHE A 117 14.72 -0.91 -6.61
C PHE A 117 13.19 -0.80 -6.50
N ALA A 118 12.46 -1.91 -6.55
CA ALA A 118 11.00 -1.95 -6.41
C ALA A 118 10.56 -1.39 -5.06
N MET A 119 11.31 -1.67 -3.98
CA MET A 119 11.02 -1.12 -2.64
C MET A 119 11.32 0.38 -2.53
N SER A 120 12.16 0.95 -3.41
CA SER A 120 12.47 2.38 -3.39
C SER A 120 11.23 3.26 -3.62
N GLN A 121 10.15 2.73 -4.22
CA GLN A 121 8.88 3.44 -4.35
C GLN A 121 8.29 3.82 -2.97
N LEU A 122 8.61 3.08 -1.90
CA LEU A 122 8.19 3.41 -0.54
C LEU A 122 8.83 4.72 -0.06
N LEU A 123 10.02 5.08 -0.56
CA LEU A 123 10.64 6.37 -0.27
C LEU A 123 9.81 7.53 -0.84
N MET A 124 9.06 7.30 -1.92
CA MET A 124 8.16 8.30 -2.49
C MET A 124 6.96 8.60 -1.60
N LEU A 125 6.61 7.70 -0.67
CA LEU A 125 5.63 7.99 0.39
C LEU A 125 6.11 9.14 1.29
N GLY A 126 7.43 9.33 1.42
CA GLY A 126 8.00 10.50 2.09
C GLY A 126 7.55 11.82 1.46
N GLY A 127 7.31 11.86 0.15
CA GLY A 127 6.73 13.00 -0.54
C GLY A 127 5.28 13.29 -0.13
N GLN A 128 4.47 12.24 0.04
CA GLN A 128 3.11 12.37 0.56
C GLN A 128 3.10 12.86 2.01
N VAL A 129 4.01 12.35 2.85
CA VAL A 129 4.18 12.83 4.23
C VAL A 129 4.60 14.30 4.25
N TYR A 130 5.58 14.68 3.42
CA TYR A 130 6.03 16.06 3.29
C TYR A 130 4.88 16.99 2.87
N ARG A 131 4.12 16.62 1.82
CA ARG A 131 2.96 17.40 1.35
C ARG A 131 1.89 17.50 2.43
N TYR A 132 1.54 16.39 3.08
CA TYR A 132 0.56 16.35 4.16
C TYR A 132 0.91 17.31 5.30
N ARG A 133 2.19 17.37 5.67
CA ARG A 133 2.65 18.21 6.78
C ARG A 133 2.72 19.70 6.45
N LEU A 134 3.20 20.05 5.25
CA LEU A 134 3.63 21.43 4.96
C LEU A 134 2.77 22.17 3.93
N ARG A 135 2.08 21.49 3.01
CA ARG A 135 1.41 22.15 1.87
C ARG A 135 -0.05 21.78 1.65
N ALA A 136 -0.54 20.67 2.21
CA ALA A 136 -1.90 20.20 1.95
C ALA A 136 -2.95 21.10 2.63
N THR A 137 -3.93 21.55 1.84
CA THR A 137 -5.17 22.17 2.34
C THR A 137 -6.03 21.16 3.11
N THR A 138 -7.04 21.62 3.85
CA THR A 138 -7.93 20.73 4.61
C THR A 138 -8.58 19.65 3.74
N SER A 139 -9.07 20.01 2.55
CA SER A 139 -9.68 19.04 1.62
C SER A 139 -8.65 18.06 1.03
N GLN A 140 -7.44 18.52 0.72
CA GLN A 140 -6.38 17.64 0.23
C GLN A 140 -5.92 16.64 1.30
N ARG A 141 -5.95 17.03 2.57
CA ARG A 141 -5.59 16.14 3.69
C ARG A 141 -6.56 14.96 3.79
N GLU A 142 -7.86 15.20 3.61
CA GLU A 142 -8.87 14.13 3.61
C GLU A 142 -8.59 13.11 2.49
N SER A 143 -8.32 13.56 1.27
CA SER A 143 -7.90 12.70 0.16
C SER A 143 -6.63 11.90 0.48
N VAL A 144 -5.60 12.56 1.00
CA VAL A 144 -4.32 11.91 1.34
C VAL A 144 -4.48 10.85 2.43
N ARG A 145 -5.38 11.07 3.41
CA ARG A 145 -5.63 10.07 4.46
C ARG A 145 -6.24 8.80 3.90
N TRP A 146 -7.11 8.89 2.89
CA TRP A 146 -7.55 7.71 2.16
C TRP A 146 -6.36 6.97 1.56
N ALA A 147 -5.52 7.66 0.79
CA ALA A 147 -4.35 7.04 0.17
C ALA A 147 -3.43 6.35 1.21
N VAL A 148 -3.12 7.02 2.31
CA VAL A 148 -2.31 6.45 3.41
C VAL A 148 -2.99 5.23 4.02
N LEU A 149 -4.29 5.28 4.26
CA LEU A 149 -5.06 4.15 4.77
C LEU A 149 -4.99 2.95 3.80
N GLY A 150 -5.20 3.18 2.50
CA GLY A 150 -5.11 2.12 1.48
C GLY A 150 -3.73 1.47 1.44
N ILE A 151 -2.67 2.29 1.48
CA ILE A 151 -1.28 1.78 1.51
C ILE A 151 -1.02 0.94 2.75
N LEU A 152 -1.42 1.40 3.94
CA LEU A 152 -1.23 0.65 5.18
C LEU A 152 -1.96 -0.69 5.14
N VAL A 153 -3.24 -0.68 4.76
CA VAL A 153 -4.06 -1.90 4.69
C VAL A 153 -3.49 -2.88 3.66
N GLU A 154 -3.08 -2.41 2.48
CA GLU A 154 -2.46 -3.27 1.48
C GLU A 154 -1.16 -3.91 1.97
N VAL A 155 -0.26 -3.12 2.57
CA VAL A 155 0.99 -3.63 3.15
C VAL A 155 0.69 -4.68 4.22
N GLU A 156 -0.25 -4.43 5.13
CA GLU A 156 -0.64 -5.38 6.17
C GLU A 156 -1.23 -6.67 5.61
N LEU A 157 -2.07 -6.58 4.59
CA LEU A 157 -2.65 -7.76 3.92
C LEU A 157 -1.57 -8.58 3.22
N PHE A 158 -0.65 -7.95 2.49
CA PHE A 158 0.47 -8.67 1.86
C PHE A 158 1.43 -9.28 2.89
N LEU A 159 1.75 -8.58 3.98
CA LEU A 159 2.55 -9.15 5.07
C LEU A 159 1.86 -10.37 5.70
N SER A 160 0.54 -10.30 5.87
CA SER A 160 -0.25 -11.42 6.39
C SER A 160 -0.22 -12.62 5.44
N VAL A 161 -0.36 -12.39 4.13
CA VAL A 161 -0.25 -13.44 3.11
C VAL A 161 1.16 -14.05 3.11
N MET A 162 2.20 -13.21 3.12
CA MET A 162 3.60 -13.67 3.20
C MET A 162 3.85 -14.54 4.42
N LEU A 163 3.33 -14.14 5.58
CA LEU A 163 3.49 -14.90 6.82
C LEU A 163 2.83 -16.28 6.73
N VAL A 164 1.63 -16.36 6.13
CA VAL A 164 0.90 -17.62 5.95
C VAL A 164 1.58 -18.53 4.91
N GLU A 165 2.15 -17.96 3.85
CA GLU A 165 2.82 -18.71 2.77
C GLU A 165 4.29 -19.03 3.04
N GLY A 166 4.86 -18.61 4.17
CA GLY A 166 6.26 -18.89 4.51
C GLY A 166 7.27 -17.99 3.80
N GLY A 167 6.85 -16.83 3.31
CA GLY A 167 7.72 -15.75 2.83
C GLY A 167 7.62 -15.40 1.35
N THR A 168 6.93 -16.21 0.52
CA THR A 168 6.69 -15.90 -0.90
C THR A 168 5.20 -15.67 -1.16
N VAL A 169 4.85 -14.60 -1.88
CA VAL A 169 3.45 -14.29 -2.23
C VAL A 169 3.09 -14.95 -3.56
N GLY A 170 2.00 -15.70 -3.58
CA GLY A 170 1.37 -16.20 -4.81
C GLY A 170 1.74 -17.63 -5.22
N GLU A 171 2.70 -18.25 -4.53
CA GLU A 171 3.10 -19.64 -4.77
C GLU A 171 2.25 -20.66 -4.02
N GLY A 172 1.47 -20.24 -3.03
CA GLY A 172 0.70 -21.15 -2.19
C GLY A 172 -0.62 -21.62 -2.81
N THR A 173 -1.56 -21.93 -1.91
CA THR A 173 -2.87 -22.52 -2.23
C THR A 173 -3.77 -21.57 -3.05
N ALA A 174 -4.85 -22.11 -3.61
CA ALA A 174 -5.86 -21.29 -4.27
C ALA A 174 -6.47 -20.21 -3.34
N ALA A 175 -6.53 -20.48 -2.03
CA ALA A 175 -7.05 -19.54 -1.03
C ALA A 175 -6.07 -18.38 -0.78
N THR A 176 -4.78 -18.65 -0.64
CA THR A 176 -3.77 -17.61 -0.41
C THR A 176 -3.54 -16.76 -1.66
N ARG A 177 -3.62 -17.34 -2.87
CA ARG A 177 -3.67 -16.57 -4.12
C ARG A 177 -4.88 -15.64 -4.19
N LEU A 178 -6.06 -16.12 -3.78
CA LEU A 178 -7.26 -15.28 -3.69
C LEU A 178 -7.03 -14.12 -2.71
N LEU A 179 -6.42 -14.38 -1.56
CA LEU A 179 -6.09 -13.34 -0.58
C LEU A 179 -5.07 -12.34 -1.12
N ALA A 180 -4.04 -12.79 -1.85
CA ALA A 180 -3.06 -11.93 -2.51
C ALA A 180 -3.71 -11.03 -3.58
N ASP A 181 -4.60 -11.59 -4.40
CA ASP A 181 -5.37 -10.81 -5.38
C ASP A 181 -6.19 -9.73 -4.66
N LEU A 182 -6.90 -10.08 -3.58
CA LEU A 182 -7.71 -9.12 -2.82
C LEU A 182 -6.86 -8.11 -2.04
N ALA A 183 -5.65 -8.47 -1.63
CA ALA A 183 -4.72 -7.61 -0.92
C ALA A 183 -4.27 -6.40 -1.76
N ALA A 184 -4.31 -6.48 -3.09
CA ALA A 184 -3.96 -5.38 -4.00
C ALA A 184 -5.10 -4.37 -4.24
N LEU A 185 -6.32 -4.60 -3.73
CA LEU A 185 -7.45 -3.66 -3.89
C LEU A 185 -7.34 -2.36 -3.08
N PRO A 186 -6.82 -2.34 -1.84
CA PRO A 186 -6.93 -1.17 -0.96
C PRO A 186 -6.31 0.10 -1.54
N ILE A 187 -5.12 0.05 -2.16
CA ILE A 187 -4.49 1.24 -2.76
C ILE A 187 -5.38 1.87 -3.86
N PRO A 188 -5.81 1.14 -4.92
CA PRO A 188 -6.66 1.68 -5.97
C PRO A 188 -7.95 2.29 -5.43
N VAL A 189 -8.61 1.55 -4.54
CA VAL A 189 -9.91 1.91 -3.98
C VAL A 189 -9.76 3.16 -3.13
N ALA A 190 -8.75 3.22 -2.27
CA ALA A 190 -8.45 4.37 -1.45
C ALA A 190 -8.17 5.62 -2.28
N PHE A 191 -7.30 5.51 -3.30
CA PHE A 191 -7.01 6.66 -4.16
C PHE A 191 -8.27 7.12 -4.92
N ALA A 192 -9.08 6.19 -5.43
CA ALA A 192 -10.34 6.50 -6.10
C ALA A 192 -11.34 7.20 -5.17
N ILE A 193 -11.57 6.66 -3.97
CA ILE A 193 -12.46 7.26 -2.96
C ILE A 193 -11.95 8.64 -2.55
N GLY A 194 -10.65 8.81 -2.33
CA GLY A 194 -10.09 10.10 -1.96
C GLY A 194 -10.22 11.17 -3.06
N LEU A 195 -10.34 10.78 -4.34
CA LEU A 195 -10.62 11.69 -5.45
C LEU A 195 -12.12 11.98 -5.64
N LEU A 196 -12.96 10.95 -5.48
CA LEU A 196 -14.39 11.03 -5.74
C LEU A 196 -15.16 11.61 -4.55
N TRP A 197 -14.85 11.14 -3.35
CA TRP A 197 -15.56 11.42 -2.11
C TRP A 197 -14.61 11.51 -0.91
N PRO A 198 -13.73 12.54 -0.84
CA PRO A 198 -12.79 12.71 0.27
C PRO A 198 -13.47 12.74 1.65
N ARG A 199 -14.75 13.15 1.70
CA ARG A 199 -15.56 13.32 2.92
C ARG A 199 -16.63 12.24 3.13
N LEU A 200 -16.52 11.09 2.45
CA LEU A 200 -17.56 10.06 2.51
C LEU A 200 -17.82 9.57 3.94
N VAL A 201 -16.73 9.34 4.69
CA VAL A 201 -16.75 8.87 6.08
C VAL A 201 -15.59 9.51 6.86
N SER A 202 -15.63 9.40 8.19
CA SER A 202 -14.56 9.81 9.09
C SER A 202 -13.33 8.91 8.93
N VAL A 203 -12.61 9.08 7.81
CA VAL A 203 -11.38 8.33 7.48
C VAL A 203 -10.34 8.42 8.61
N ASP A 204 -10.37 9.50 9.38
CA ASP A 204 -9.48 9.74 10.52
C ASP A 204 -9.65 8.67 11.61
N ALA A 205 -10.88 8.25 11.92
CA ALA A 205 -11.15 7.23 12.93
C ALA A 205 -10.63 5.86 12.48
N THR A 206 -10.88 5.50 11.21
CA THR A 206 -10.38 4.25 10.62
C THR A 206 -8.86 4.25 10.53
N LEU A 207 -8.26 5.34 10.06
CA LEU A 207 -6.81 5.49 9.97
C LEU A 207 -6.14 5.40 11.35
N ARG A 208 -6.74 6.01 12.39
CA ARG A 208 -6.24 5.89 13.77
C ARG A 208 -6.30 4.44 14.26
N ALA A 209 -7.40 3.75 14.01
CA ALA A 209 -7.56 2.36 14.42
C ALA A 209 -6.53 1.45 13.72
N VAL A 210 -6.41 1.56 12.40
CA VAL A 210 -5.41 0.82 11.60
C VAL A 210 -4.01 1.12 12.11
N LEU A 211 -3.60 2.40 12.19
CA LEU A 211 -2.28 2.78 12.72
C LEU A 211 -2.01 2.24 14.13
N GLY A 212 -3.03 2.23 15.00
CA GLY A 212 -2.89 1.66 16.34
C GLY A 212 -2.57 0.17 16.30
N VAL A 213 -3.27 -0.59 15.45
CA VAL A 213 -3.01 -2.02 15.23
C VAL A 213 -1.65 -2.22 14.56
N THR A 214 -1.31 -1.44 13.52
CA THR A 214 -0.01 -1.51 12.83
C THR A 214 1.16 -1.33 13.79
N ILE A 215 1.11 -0.25 14.60
CA ILE A 215 2.19 0.10 15.53
C ILE A 215 2.27 -0.95 16.65
N ALA A 216 1.15 -1.36 17.23
CA ALA A 216 1.14 -2.39 18.27
C ALA A 216 1.67 -3.72 17.74
N GLY A 217 1.23 -4.15 16.55
CA GLY A 217 1.67 -5.37 15.88
C GLY A 217 3.17 -5.35 15.61
N ALA A 218 3.70 -4.26 15.06
CA ALA A 218 5.13 -4.10 14.81
C ALA A 218 5.96 -4.14 16.10
N LEU A 219 5.52 -3.45 17.16
CA LEU A 219 6.19 -3.46 18.46
C LEU A 219 6.20 -4.87 19.07
N LEU A 220 5.06 -5.56 19.08
CA LEU A 220 4.96 -6.90 19.64
C LEU A 220 5.74 -7.93 18.83
N ALA A 221 5.77 -7.80 17.50
CA ALA A 221 6.60 -8.63 16.64
C ALA A 221 8.10 -8.42 16.92
N ALA A 222 8.54 -7.17 17.09
CA ALA A 222 9.93 -6.87 17.45
C ALA A 222 10.31 -7.40 18.84
N VAL A 223 9.40 -7.27 19.82
CA VAL A 223 9.56 -7.84 21.16
C VAL A 223 9.65 -9.37 21.10
N TYR A 224 8.78 -10.03 20.34
CA TYR A 224 8.84 -11.47 20.15
C TYR A 224 10.19 -11.90 19.55
N ALA A 225 10.58 -11.28 18.43
CA ALA A 225 11.82 -11.61 17.73
C ALA A 225 13.07 -11.41 18.59
N THR A 226 13.12 -10.31 19.37
CA THR A 226 14.24 -10.05 20.30
C THR A 226 14.27 -11.05 21.45
N ALA A 227 13.13 -11.36 22.06
CA ALA A 227 13.04 -12.35 23.13
C ALA A 227 13.42 -13.76 22.66
N THR A 228 12.94 -14.19 21.49
CA THR A 228 13.29 -15.50 20.94
C THR A 228 14.77 -15.58 20.55
N THR A 229 15.34 -14.51 20.01
CA THR A 229 16.78 -14.46 19.66
C THR A 229 17.65 -14.53 20.91
N ALA A 230 17.30 -13.80 21.98
CA ALA A 230 18.03 -13.83 23.25
C ALA A 230 17.96 -15.19 23.95
N ALA A 231 16.77 -15.82 23.95
CA ALA A 231 16.60 -17.17 24.51
C ALA A 231 17.39 -18.22 23.72
N ALA A 232 17.34 -18.18 22.38
CA ALA A 232 18.13 -19.07 21.53
C ALA A 232 19.64 -18.89 21.74
N ALA A 233 20.12 -17.64 21.86
CA ALA A 233 21.53 -17.35 22.18
C ALA A 233 21.97 -17.88 23.55
N SER A 234 21.02 -18.09 24.46
CA SER A 234 21.24 -18.69 25.79
C SER A 234 21.18 -20.21 25.79
N GLY A 235 21.09 -20.86 24.63
CA GLY A 235 21.02 -22.32 24.48
C GLY A 235 19.66 -22.94 24.82
N VAL A 236 18.60 -22.12 24.92
CA VAL A 236 17.24 -22.61 25.16
C VAL A 236 16.72 -23.35 23.92
N GLY A 237 16.16 -24.56 24.12
CA GLY A 237 15.59 -25.35 23.03
C GLY A 237 14.46 -24.62 22.29
N ALA A 238 14.29 -24.90 21.00
CA ALA A 238 13.40 -24.13 20.10
C ALA A 238 11.96 -23.98 20.61
N VAL A 239 11.36 -25.05 21.15
CA VAL A 239 10.00 -25.03 21.71
C VAL A 239 9.92 -24.07 22.90
N ALA A 240 10.87 -24.19 23.84
CA ALA A 240 10.93 -23.31 25.00
C ALA A 240 11.17 -21.85 24.58
N THR A 241 12.03 -21.60 23.60
CA THR A 241 12.27 -20.27 23.02
C THR A 241 10.98 -19.62 22.51
N GLY A 242 10.11 -20.37 21.83
CA GLY A 242 8.79 -19.87 21.41
C GLY A 242 7.89 -19.48 22.59
N TRP A 243 7.83 -20.32 23.63
CA TRP A 243 7.06 -20.02 24.85
C TRP A 243 7.60 -18.81 25.60
N TRP A 244 8.92 -18.64 25.66
CA TRP A 244 9.57 -17.46 26.23
C TRP A 244 9.15 -16.19 25.47
N GLY A 245 9.24 -16.21 24.14
CA GLY A 245 8.78 -15.10 23.30
C GLY A 245 7.31 -14.75 23.55
N ALA A 246 6.44 -15.77 23.57
CA ALA A 246 5.00 -15.58 23.81
C ALA A 246 4.71 -14.99 25.20
N ALA A 247 5.39 -15.46 26.25
CA ALA A 247 5.23 -14.95 27.61
C ALA A 247 5.65 -13.47 27.71
N VAL A 248 6.77 -13.09 27.09
CA VAL A 248 7.23 -11.69 27.07
C VAL A 248 6.24 -10.80 26.31
N VAL A 249 5.74 -11.25 25.16
CA VAL A 249 4.71 -10.54 24.40
C VAL A 249 3.44 -10.36 25.21
N ALA A 250 2.97 -11.40 25.92
CA ALA A 250 1.76 -11.33 26.74
C ALA A 250 1.87 -10.25 27.83
N VAL A 251 3.02 -10.14 28.49
CA VAL A 251 3.28 -9.11 29.51
C VAL A 251 3.33 -7.71 28.89
N LEU A 252 3.91 -7.58 27.69
CA LEU A 252 4.11 -6.28 27.03
C LEU A 252 2.96 -5.85 26.10
N ALA A 253 1.94 -6.69 25.90
CA ALA A 253 0.81 -6.40 25.01
C ALA A 253 0.05 -5.13 25.41
N ALA A 254 -0.35 -5.01 26.69
CA ALA A 254 -1.07 -3.85 27.19
C ALA A 254 -0.27 -2.53 27.05
N PRO A 255 1.00 -2.42 27.53
CA PRO A 255 1.76 -1.19 27.36
C PRO A 255 2.04 -0.87 25.89
N ALA A 256 2.32 -1.88 25.04
CA ALA A 256 2.49 -1.67 23.61
C ALA A 256 1.21 -1.11 22.96
N ALA A 257 0.04 -1.64 23.30
CA ALA A 257 -1.24 -1.14 22.81
C ALA A 257 -1.51 0.31 23.25
N HIS A 258 -1.19 0.68 24.50
CA HIS A 258 -1.32 2.06 24.97
C HIS A 258 -0.38 3.03 24.24
N VAL A 259 0.89 2.66 24.07
CA VAL A 259 1.87 3.46 23.32
C VAL A 259 1.44 3.62 21.88
N ALA A 260 1.00 2.54 21.23
CA ALA A 260 0.51 2.54 19.86
C ALA A 260 -0.74 3.42 19.70
N ALA A 261 -1.73 3.31 20.59
CA ALA A 261 -2.92 4.14 20.57
C ALA A 261 -2.59 5.64 20.73
N ARG A 262 -1.64 5.98 21.62
CA ARG A 262 -1.17 7.35 21.82
C ARG A 262 -0.44 7.87 20.58
N ALA A 263 0.45 7.07 19.99
CA ALA A 263 1.17 7.41 18.77
C ALA A 263 0.21 7.63 17.60
N ALA A 264 -0.73 6.71 17.38
CA ALA A 264 -1.74 6.82 16.32
C ALA A 264 -2.61 8.08 16.49
N THR A 265 -3.07 8.36 17.71
CA THR A 265 -3.83 9.59 18.02
C THR A 265 -3.00 10.85 17.74
N TRP A 266 -1.72 10.84 18.12
CA TRP A 266 -0.82 11.96 17.84
C TRP A 266 -0.57 12.15 16.34
N VAL A 267 -0.38 11.07 15.57
CA VAL A 267 -0.18 11.13 14.12
C VAL A 267 -1.42 11.69 13.41
N VAL A 268 -2.61 11.20 13.76
CA VAL A 268 -3.86 11.57 13.08
C VAL A 268 -4.35 12.96 13.53
N TYR A 269 -4.43 13.20 14.84
CA TYR A 269 -5.07 14.39 15.42
C TYR A 269 -4.09 15.44 15.95
N ARG A 270 -2.78 15.15 15.98
CA ARG A 270 -1.74 16.07 16.51
C ARG A 270 -2.03 16.58 17.93
N GLY A 271 -2.58 15.71 18.78
CA GLY A 271 -2.88 16.05 20.18
C GLY A 271 -4.18 16.80 20.41
N ARG A 272 -5.01 16.99 19.38
CA ARG A 272 -6.39 17.45 19.55
C ARG A 272 -7.28 16.28 19.98
N SER A 273 -8.16 16.51 20.94
CA SER A 273 -9.14 15.53 21.43
C SER A 273 -10.32 15.44 20.46
N ASP A 274 -10.19 14.63 19.40
CA ASP A 274 -11.16 14.38 18.31
C ASP A 274 -11.71 15.66 17.60
N PRO A 275 -12.30 15.54 16.39
CA PRO A 275 -12.88 16.67 15.66
C PRO A 275 -14.22 17.17 16.22
#